data_AF-A0A453RMR5-F1
#
_entry.id   AF-A0A453RMR5-F1
#
_cell.length_a   1.000
_cell.length_b   1.000
_cell.length_c   1.000
_cell.angle_alpha   90.00
_cell.angle_beta   90.00
_cell.angle_gamma   90.00
#
_symmetry.space_group_name_H-M   'P 1'
#
loop_
_entity.id
_entity.type
_entity.pdbx_description
1 polymer ?
#
loop_
_entity_poly.entity_id
_entity_poly.type
_entity_poly.pdbx_seq_one_letter_code
_entity_poly.pdbx_strand_id
1 'polypeptide(L)' 'MSSNTAKSGRTVDLHKGLDFIVDGGARIADPSTVVDMTGSYPTIIRQGKGAKLDWMVTGTDQEAQSTYSRKAA' A
#
# COMPACT_ATOMS: atom_id res chain seq x y z
N MET A 1 -4.82 23.12 -33.32
CA MET A 1 -3.89 22.00 -33.13
C MET A 1 -3.18 22.24 -31.80
N SER A 2 -3.60 21.56 -30.72
CA SER A 2 -3.00 21.74 -29.39
C SER A 2 -1.96 20.64 -29.18
N SER A 3 -0.68 21.01 -29.15
CA SER A 3 0.43 20.08 -28.88
C SER A 3 0.47 19.75 -27.39
N ASN A 4 0.29 18.48 -27.05
CA ASN A 4 0.41 18.00 -25.67
C ASN A 4 1.88 17.69 -25.39
N THR A 5 2.58 18.57 -24.66
CA THR A 5 3.97 18.37 -24.26
C THR A 5 4.04 17.35 -23.12
N ALA A 6 4.52 16.14 -23.40
CA ALA A 6 4.81 15.14 -22.37
C ALA A 6 5.98 15.62 -21.49
N LYS A 7 5.77 15.72 -20.18
CA LYS A 7 6.82 16.04 -19.20
C LYS A 7 7.89 14.95 -19.24
N SER A 8 9.14 15.33 -19.55
CA SER A 8 10.30 14.45 -19.48
C SER A 8 10.55 14.03 -18.03
N GLY A 9 10.05 12.85 -17.65
CA GLY A 9 10.40 12.17 -16.40
C GLY A 9 11.80 11.59 -16.50
N ARG A 10 12.58 11.69 -15.43
CA ARG A 10 13.93 11.11 -15.35
C ARG A 10 13.82 9.59 -15.32
N THR A 11 14.27 8.91 -16.37
CA THR A 11 14.35 7.44 -16.43
C THR A 11 15.41 6.96 -15.44
N VAL A 12 15.01 6.23 -14.41
CA VAL A 12 15.94 5.51 -13.52
C VAL A 12 16.25 4.15 -14.13
N ASP A 13 17.54 3.88 -14.35
CA ASP A 13 17.99 2.58 -14.84
C ASP A 13 18.08 1.60 -13.66
N LEU A 14 17.04 0.78 -13.51
CA LEU A 14 16.91 -0.22 -12.45
C LEU A 14 17.93 -1.37 -12.57
N HIS A 15 18.61 -1.50 -13.71
CA HIS A 15 19.53 -2.61 -13.96
C HIS A 15 20.94 -2.37 -13.38
N LYS A 16 21.28 -1.12 -13.06
CA LYS A 16 22.59 -0.79 -12.48
C LYS A 16 22.59 -1.14 -10.99
N GLY A 17 23.36 -2.16 -10.61
CA GLY A 17 23.57 -2.54 -9.20
C GLY A 17 22.84 -3.80 -8.74
N LEU A 18 22.29 -4.61 -9.65
CA LEU A 18 21.80 -5.96 -9.35
C LEU A 18 22.80 -7.02 -9.82
N ASP A 19 22.99 -8.09 -9.04
CA ASP A 19 23.90 -9.19 -9.40
C ASP A 19 23.32 -10.13 -10.47
N PHE A 20 22.01 -10.37 -10.45
CA PHE A 20 21.30 -11.14 -11.47
C PHE A 20 19.81 -10.80 -11.49
N ILE A 21 19.15 -11.05 -12.62
CA ILE A 21 17.71 -10.84 -12.80
C ILE A 21 17.08 -12.17 -13.19
N VAL A 22 15.99 -12.54 -12.52
CA VAL A 22 15.16 -13.68 -12.91
C VAL A 22 13.94 -13.15 -13.66
N ASP A 23 13.84 -13.46 -14.96
CA ASP A 23 12.68 -13.09 -15.77
C ASP A 23 11.52 -14.08 -15.55
N GLY A 24 10.48 -13.61 -14.85
CA GLY A 24 9.24 -14.35 -14.62
C GLY A 24 8.12 -14.01 -15.60
N GLY A 25 8.40 -13.26 -16.68
CA GLY A 25 7.41 -12.68 -17.57
C GLY A 25 6.65 -11.50 -16.97
N ALA A 26 5.72 -10.94 -17.75
CA ALA A 26 4.92 -9.79 -17.32
C ALA A 26 4.04 -10.13 -16.10
N ARG A 27 3.97 -9.21 -15.13
CA ARG A 27 3.15 -9.34 -13.91
C ARG A 27 2.37 -8.07 -13.66
N ILE A 28 1.13 -8.22 -13.18
CA ILE A 28 0.38 -7.11 -12.59
C ILE A 28 1.04 -6.81 -11.24
N ALA A 29 1.68 -5.64 -11.15
CA ALA A 29 2.51 -5.26 -10.02
C ALA A 29 1.72 -4.48 -8.96
N ASP A 30 0.46 -4.85 -8.70
CA ASP A 30 -0.24 -4.29 -7.54
C ASP A 30 0.52 -4.67 -6.27
N PRO A 31 0.80 -3.70 -5.38
CA PRO A 31 1.65 -3.96 -4.24
C PRO A 31 0.91 -4.80 -3.18
N SER A 32 1.65 -5.37 -2.23
CA SER A 32 1.05 -6.22 -1.19
C SER A 32 0.19 -5.42 -0.21
N THR A 33 -0.84 -6.02 0.38
CA THR A 33 -1.51 -5.43 1.54
C THR A 33 -0.56 -5.46 2.74
N VAL A 34 -0.49 -4.36 3.50
CA VAL A 34 0.35 -4.24 4.70
C VAL A 34 -0.54 -3.97 5.90
N VAL A 35 -0.40 -4.81 6.91
CA VAL A 35 -1.13 -4.72 8.18
C VAL A 35 -0.12 -4.49 9.28
N ASP A 36 -0.30 -3.42 10.03
CA ASP A 36 0.40 -3.17 11.28
C ASP A 36 -0.19 -4.05 12.38
N MET A 37 0.67 -4.88 12.96
CA MET A 37 0.37 -5.83 14.04
C MET A 37 0.96 -5.37 15.38
N THR A 38 1.57 -4.19 15.44
CA THR A 38 2.26 -3.68 16.64
C THR A 38 1.31 -3.00 17.62
N GLY A 39 0.16 -2.51 17.13
CA GLY A 39 -0.89 -1.92 17.96
C GLY A 39 -1.87 -2.93 18.54
N SER A 40 -2.89 -2.44 19.24
CA SER A 40 -3.94 -3.27 19.84
C SER A 40 -4.88 -3.91 18.81
N TYR A 41 -4.91 -3.40 17.58
CA TYR A 41 -5.79 -3.87 16.51
C TYR A 41 -5.00 -4.05 15.21
N PRO A 42 -5.20 -5.16 14.48
CA PRO A 42 -4.56 -5.39 13.18
C PRO A 42 -4.99 -4.34 12.16
N THR A 43 -4.14 -3.34 11.91
CA THR A 43 -4.51 -2.12 11.17
C THR A 43 -3.95 -2.14 9.76
N ILE A 44 -4.80 -2.05 8.75
CA ILE A 44 -4.35 -1.91 7.36
C ILE A 44 -3.73 -0.53 7.17
N ILE A 45 -2.42 -0.50 6.99
CA ILE A 45 -1.66 0.74 6.71
C ILE A 45 -1.46 0.95 5.20
N ARG A 46 -1.63 -0.11 4.39
CA ARG A 46 -1.67 0.00 2.93
C ARG A 46 -2.51 -1.12 2.33
N GLN A 47 -3.58 -0.76 1.63
CA GLN A 47 -4.37 -1.73 0.86
C GLN A 47 -3.62 -2.11 -0.43
N GLY A 48 -3.56 -3.42 -0.71
CA GLY A 48 -2.92 -3.98 -1.89
C GLY A 48 -3.71 -5.17 -2.44
N LYS A 49 -3.01 -6.15 -3.02
CA LYS A 49 -3.62 -7.36 -3.62
C LYS A 49 -4.44 -8.21 -2.65
N GLY A 50 -4.09 -8.22 -1.36
CA GLY A 50 -4.79 -9.03 -0.36
C GLY A 50 -6.09 -8.35 0.03
N ALA A 51 -7.22 -9.07 -0.06
CA ALA A 51 -8.51 -8.57 0.38
C ALA A 51 -8.51 -8.20 1.88
N LYS A 52 -9.30 -7.19 2.25
CA LYS A 52 -9.62 -6.93 3.66
C LYS A 52 -10.36 -8.14 4.21
N LEU A 53 -9.90 -8.65 5.35
CA LEU A 53 -10.60 -9.68 6.12
C LEU A 53 -11.32 -9.04 7.31
N ASP A 54 -12.34 -9.72 7.84
CA ASP A 54 -13.21 -9.18 8.89
C ASP A 54 -12.47 -8.83 10.20
N TRP A 55 -11.31 -9.45 10.44
CA TRP A 55 -10.47 -9.18 11.61
C TRP A 55 -9.53 -7.97 11.44
N MET A 56 -9.45 -7.40 10.23
CA MET A 56 -8.62 -6.23 9.94
C MET A 56 -9.42 -4.94 10.09
N VAL A 57 -8.79 -3.92 10.67
CA VAL A 57 -9.36 -2.58 10.78
C VAL A 57 -8.66 -1.61 9.82
N THR A 58 -9.39 -0.64 9.28
CA THR A 58 -8.81 0.50 8.55
C THR A 58 -8.61 1.68 9.51
N GLY A 59 -7.88 2.72 9.08
CA GLY A 59 -7.71 3.93 9.89
C GLY A 59 -9.03 4.59 10.33
N THR A 60 -10.08 4.51 9.52
CA THR A 60 -11.43 4.98 9.86
C THR A 60 -12.10 4.14 10.95
N ASP A 61 -11.89 2.82 10.92
CA ASP A 61 -12.46 1.89 11.89
C ASP A 61 -11.79 2.09 13.27
N GLN A 62 -10.49 2.41 13.28
CA GLN A 62 -9.70 2.62 14.48
C GLN A 62 -10.05 3.95 15.18
N GLU A 63 -10.29 5.02 14.41
CA GLU A 63 -10.74 6.31 14.97
C GLU A 63 -12.12 6.17 15.63
N ALA A 64 -13.03 5.42 15.02
CA ALA A 64 -14.33 5.10 15.60
C ALA A 64 -14.18 4.36 16.94
N GLN A 65 -13.38 3.28 17.00
CA GLN A 65 -13.17 2.53 18.25
C GLN A 65 -12.51 3.37 19.35
N SER A 66 -11.50 4.17 19.01
CA SER A 66 -10.84 5.08 19.98
C SER A 66 -11.79 6.14 20.54
N THR A 67 -12.78 6.56 19.75
CA THR A 67 -13.79 7.55 20.16
C THR A 67 -14.84 6.92 21.07
N TYR A 68 -15.25 5.68 20.80
CA TYR A 68 -16.14 4.92 21.68
C TYR A 68 -15.50 4.65 23.05
N SER A 69 -14.23 4.23 23.08
CA SER A 69 -13.51 4.02 24.35
C SER A 69 -13.38 5.30 25.18
N ARG A 70 -13.23 6.47 24.53
CA ARG A 70 -13.17 7.77 25.23
C ARG A 70 -14.51 8.28 25.74
N LYS A 71 -15.64 7.84 25.17
CA LYS A 71 -16.98 8.23 25.63
C LYS A 71 -17.52 7.36 26.77
N ALA A 72 -16.88 6.22 27.03
CA ALA A 72 -17.28 5.29 28.09
C ALA A 72 -16.52 5.51 29.41
N ALA A 73 -15.75 6.60 29.53
CA ALA A 73 -14.94 6.97 30.70
C ALA A 73 -15.46 8.25 31.36
#